data_AF-A0A3A0G7C2-F1
#
_entry.id   AF-A0A3A0G7C2-F1
#
_cell.length_a   1.000
_cell.length_b   1.000
_cell.length_c   1.000
_cell.angle_alpha   90.00
_cell.angle_beta   90.00
_cell.angle_gamma   90.00
#
_symmetry.space_group_name_H-M   'P 1'
#
loop_
_entity.id
_entity.type
_entity.pdbx_description
1 polymer ?
#
loop_
_entity_poly.entity_id
_entity_poly.type
_entity_poly.pdbx_seq_one_letter_code
_entity_poly.pdbx_strand_id
1 'polypeptide(L)' 'MTATRTLTVPPASAGARLDRFLADRLPSVSRSRIQRLVEAGGVTVDGVPATRGARRVD' A
#
# COMPACT_ATOMS: atom_id res chain seq x y z
N MET A 1 -16.97 -7.33 -7.73
CA MET A 1 -15.75 -7.36 -8.57
C MET A 1 -14.64 -6.67 -7.81
N THR A 2 -13.59 -7.39 -7.43
CA THR A 2 -12.41 -6.81 -6.78
C THR A 2 -11.45 -6.36 -7.88
N ALA A 3 -11.17 -5.06 -7.97
CA ALA A 3 -10.22 -4.53 -8.94
C ALA A 3 -8.82 -4.49 -8.32
N THR A 4 -7.89 -5.28 -8.84
CA THR A 4 -6.47 -5.24 -8.45
C THR A 4 -5.78 -4.13 -9.22
N ARG A 5 -4.98 -3.30 -8.53
CA ARG A 5 -4.23 -2.21 -9.14
C ARG A 5 -2.78 -2.28 -8.72
N THR A 6 -1.89 -2.34 -9.70
CA THR A 6 -0.44 -2.37 -9.47
C THR A 6 0.10 -0.95 -9.49
N LEU A 7 0.93 -0.61 -8.51
CA LEU A 7 1.59 0.67 -8.38
C LEU A 7 3.09 0.43 -8.27
N THR A 8 3.89 1.11 -9.07
CA THR A 8 5.35 1.07 -8.98
C THR A 8 5.82 2.10 -7.97
N VAL A 9 6.62 1.66 -7.00
CA VAL A 9 7.26 2.54 -6.02
C VAL A 9 8.46 3.19 -6.72
N PRO A 10 8.49 4.53 -6.88
CA PRO A 10 9.67 5.19 -7.39
C PRO A 10 10.78 5.14 -6.32
N PRO A 11 12.06 5.13 -6.71
CA PRO A 11 13.18 5.05 -5.77
C PRO A 11 13.19 6.21 -4.74
N ALA A 12 12.65 7.38 -5.11
CA ALA A 12 12.47 8.51 -4.18
C ALA A 12 11.45 8.24 -3.05
N SER A 13 10.62 7.21 -3.19
CA SER A 13 9.66 6.75 -2.20
C SER A 13 10.07 5.41 -1.57
N ALA A 14 11.21 4.84 -1.94
CA ALA A 14 11.76 3.68 -1.24
C ALA A 14 11.99 4.02 0.24
N GLY A 15 11.66 3.09 1.13
CA GLY A 15 11.62 3.29 2.56
C GLY A 15 10.42 4.11 3.08
N ALA A 16 9.56 4.66 2.22
CA ALA A 16 8.42 5.48 2.63
C ALA A 16 7.30 4.64 3.24
N ARG A 17 6.43 5.30 4.01
CA ARG A 17 5.29 4.62 4.63
C ARG A 17 4.32 4.07 3.58
N LEU A 18 4.03 2.76 3.58
CA LEU A 18 3.10 2.13 2.63
C LEU A 18 1.73 2.82 2.60
N ASP A 19 1.17 3.10 3.78
CA ASP A 19 -0.12 3.77 3.90
C ASP A 19 -0.09 5.21 3.36
N ARG A 20 1.03 5.91 3.52
CA ARG A 20 1.24 7.23 2.92
C ARG A 20 1.37 7.14 1.40
N PHE A 21 2.21 6.23 0.90
CA PHE A 21 2.39 6.01 -0.53
C PHE A 21 1.07 5.69 -1.23
N LEU A 22 0.27 4.79 -0.65
CA LEU A 22 -1.06 4.45 -1.18
C LEU A 22 -2.01 5.64 -1.12
N ALA A 23 -2.01 6.43 -0.04
CA ALA A 23 -2.86 7.62 0.05
C ALA A 23 -2.49 8.69 -0.99
N ASP A 24 -1.20 8.87 -1.27
CA ASP A 24 -0.71 9.83 -2.26
C ASP A 24 -1.05 9.38 -3.70
N ARG A 25 -1.07 8.06 -3.96
CA ARG A 25 -1.41 7.48 -5.28
C ARG A 25 -2.90 7.19 -5.48
N LEU A 26 -3.66 7.08 -4.39
CA LEU A 26 -5.09 6.78 -4.38
C LEU A 26 -5.84 7.84 -3.56
N PRO A 27 -5.94 9.09 -4.06
CA PRO A 27 -6.61 10.17 -3.34
C PRO A 27 -8.11 9.90 -3.13
N SER A 28 -8.71 9.01 -3.92
CA SER A 28 -10.10 8.57 -3.76
C SER A 28 -10.30 7.50 -2.67
N VAL A 29 -9.22 6.95 -2.10
CA VAL A 29 -9.27 5.92 -1.07
C VAL A 29 -8.84 6.53 0.26
N SER A 30 -9.71 6.43 1.27
CA SER A 30 -9.39 6.93 2.61
C SER A 30 -8.25 6.12 3.25
N ARG A 31 -7.45 6.79 4.09
CA ARG A 31 -6.38 6.13 4.87
C ARG A 31 -6.88 4.97 5.72
N SER A 32 -8.08 5.07 6.29
CA SER A 32 -8.69 3.99 7.08
C SER A 32 -9.11 2.79 6.24
N ARG A 33 -9.43 3.00 4.96
CA ARG A 33 -9.70 1.91 4.01
C ARG A 33 -8.40 1.25 3.55
N ILE A 34 -7.34 2.03 3.35
CA ILE A 34 -5.99 1.49 3.08
C ILE A 34 -5.51 0.62 4.25
N GLN A 35 -5.66 1.10 5.50
CA GLN A 35 -5.33 0.31 6.70
C GLN A 35 -6.08 -1.02 6.74
N ARG A 36 -7.40 -0.99 6.51
CA ARG A 36 -8.21 -2.22 6.44
C ARG A 36 -7.77 -3.15 5.32
N LEU A 37 -7.35 -2.62 4.16
CA LEU A 37 -6.86 -3.43 3.05
C LEU A 37 -5.55 -4.15 3.41
N VAL A 38 -4.63 -3.42 4.05
CA VAL A 38 -3.35 -3.95 4.52
C VAL A 38 -3.59 -5.00 5.63
N GLU A 39 -4.47 -4.72 6.60
CA GLU A 39 -4.83 -5.65 7.67
C GLU A 39 -5.50 -6.92 7.16
N ALA A 40 -6.32 -6.80 6.10
CA ALA A 40 -6.95 -7.94 5.44
C ALA A 40 -6.00 -8.71 4.50
N GLY A 41 -4.73 -8.33 4.37
CA GLY A 41 -3.78 -8.95 3.46
C GLY A 41 -4.06 -8.68 1.97
N GLY A 42 -4.87 -7.67 1.67
CA GLY A 42 -5.23 -7.27 0.30
C GLY A 42 -4.19 -6.38 -0.39
N VAL A 43 -3.05 -6.13 0.24
CA VAL A 43 -1.92 -5.39 -0.33
C VAL A 43 -0.69 -6.28 -0.29
N THR A 44 0.03 -6.32 -1.41
CA THR A 44 1.32 -7.01 -1.53
C THR A 44 2.40 -6.01 -1.94
N VAL A 45 3.56 -6.07 -1.30
CA VAL A 45 4.78 -5.35 -1.69
C VAL A 45 5.79 -6.41 -2.11
N ASP A 46 6.29 -6.33 -3.35
CA ASP A 46 7.20 -7.33 -3.94
C ASP A 46 6.72 -8.79 -3.81
N GLY A 47 5.40 -9.00 -3.93
CA GLY A 47 4.78 -10.32 -3.78
C GLY A 47 4.62 -10.79 -2.33
N VAL A 48 5.10 -10.03 -1.35
CA VAL A 48 4.92 -10.31 0.07
C VAL A 48 3.68 -9.55 0.60
N PRO A 49 2.73 -10.22 1.28
CA PRO A 49 1.61 -9.54 1.91
C PRO A 49 2.09 -8.46 2.87
N ALA A 50 1.66 -7.22 2.64
CA ALA A 50 1.93 -6.13 3.54
C ALA A 50 1.10 -6.35 4.81
N THR A 51 1.77 -6.54 5.94
CA THR A 51 1.12 -6.59 7.25
C THR A 51 1.22 -5.23 7.93
N ARG A 52 0.57 -5.07 9.09
CA ARG A 52 0.67 -3.84 9.91
C ARG A 52 2.12 -3.44 10.25
N GLY A 53 3.06 -4.39 10.18
CA GLY A 53 4.51 -4.19 10.36
C GLY A 53 5.30 -3.88 9.08
N ALA A 54 4.76 -4.16 7.89
CA ALA A 54 5.33 -3.77 6.61
C ALA A 54 5.09 -2.27 6.38
N ARG A 55 5.76 -1.47 7.21
CA ARG A 55 5.60 -0.02 7.19
C ARG A 55 6.25 0.61 5.98
N ARG A 56 7.14 -0.08 5.25
CA ARG A 56 7.96 0.53 4.20
C ARG A 56 7.71 -0.12 2.84
N VAL A 57 7.61 0.71 1.81
CA VAL A 57 7.70 0.28 0.42
C VAL A 57 9.16 0.31 0.00
N ASP A 58 9.62 -0.65 -0.78
CA ASP A 58 10.94 -0.66 -1.44
C ASP A 58 10.72 -0.76 -2.97
#